data_AF-A0A2T5U257-F1
#
_entry.id   AF-A0A2T5U257-F1
#
_cell.length_a   1.000
_cell.length_b   1.000
_cell.length_c   1.000
_cell.angle_alpha   90.00
_cell.angle_beta   90.00
_cell.angle_gamma   90.00
#
_symmetry.space_group_name_H-M   'P 1'
#
loop_
_entity.id
_entity.type
_entity.pdbx_description
1 polymer ?
#
loop_
_entity_poly.entity_id
_entity_poly.type
_entity_poly.pdbx_seq_one_letter_code
_entity_poly.pdbx_strand_id
1 'polypeptide(L)'
;MPLKLSNFDLANAIVNIKDGRPTVAFHRWINDTVKSIQANVNDLSKLVDDIAFSLRQAGIAITTANEAKAAALAAAGAAAAAGVVVNSYVVETGVLTSAIDPGDPTHATITVANHTRMYGDATQVAVTGATISGLAQSTQYYVSYLDPEHLGGAVAYDVTTDQSEAGQSGDRHLVGGYATPSSTGTGGGGGTTRAPGIPSWKFPDNVNIE
;
A
#
# COMPACT_ATOMS: atom_id res chain seq x y z
N MET A 1 4.22 46.37 24.30
CA MET A 1 4.97 47.50 24.90
C MET A 1 4.13 48.07 26.03
N PRO A 2 4.70 48.34 27.22
CA PRO A 2 3.93 48.96 28.30
C PRO A 2 3.43 50.33 27.85
N LEU A 3 2.15 50.62 28.11
CA LEU A 3 1.57 51.94 27.88
C LEU A 3 2.30 52.93 28.80
N LYS A 4 3.33 53.61 28.28
CA LYS A 4 3.95 54.72 29.00
C LYS A 4 2.96 55.87 28.98
N LEU A 5 2.14 55.95 30.03
CA LEU A 5 1.39 57.15 30.31
C LEU A 5 2.42 58.26 30.49
N SER A 6 2.38 59.27 29.62
CA SER A 6 3.21 60.46 29.80
C SER A 6 2.91 61.00 31.19
N ASN A 7 3.94 61.03 32.05
CA ASN A 7 3.82 61.62 33.37
C ASN A 7 3.27 63.03 33.21
N PHE A 8 2.26 63.38 34.00
CA PHE A 8 1.81 64.75 34.09
C PHE A 8 3.00 65.60 34.50
N ASP A 9 3.42 66.50 33.62
CA ASP A 9 4.39 67.51 33.97
C ASP A 9 3.72 68.44 34.98
N LEU A 10 4.09 68.28 36.25
CA LEU A 10 3.55 69.08 37.35
C LEU A 10 3.80 70.59 37.17
N ALA A 11 4.72 70.98 36.27
CA ALA A 11 4.95 72.38 35.93
C ALA A 11 3.85 72.98 35.04
N ASN A 12 3.00 72.17 34.40
CA ASN A 12 1.94 72.63 33.51
C ASN A 12 0.56 72.40 34.13
N ALA A 13 -0.16 73.49 34.42
CA ALA A 13 -1.52 73.40 34.95
C ALA A 13 -2.46 72.69 33.96
N ILE A 14 -3.19 71.67 34.43
CA ILE A 14 -4.18 70.91 33.63
C ILE A 14 -5.49 71.67 33.43
N VAL A 15 -5.77 72.62 34.32
CA VAL A 15 -6.93 73.53 34.26
C VAL A 15 -6.45 74.97 34.40
N ASN A 16 -7.10 75.87 33.71
CA ASN A 16 -6.87 77.30 33.88
C ASN A 16 -7.48 77.74 35.22
N ILE A 17 -6.62 78.28 36.10
CA ILE A 17 -7.01 78.68 37.46
C ILE A 17 -8.08 79.78 37.49
N LYS A 18 -8.27 80.52 36.39
CA LYS A 18 -9.20 81.66 36.32
C LYS A 18 -10.63 81.25 35.98
N ASP A 19 -10.81 80.20 35.20
CA ASP A 19 -12.12 79.80 34.64
C ASP A 19 -12.45 78.30 34.82
N GLY A 20 -11.53 77.52 35.39
CA GLY A 20 -11.67 76.08 35.62
C GLY A 20 -11.67 75.22 34.36
N ARG A 21 -11.44 75.80 33.18
CA ARG A 21 -11.47 75.06 31.91
C ARG A 21 -10.16 74.29 31.69
N PRO A 22 -10.20 73.14 31.00
CA PRO A 22 -8.97 72.40 30.69
C PRO A 22 -8.01 73.22 29.82
N THR A 23 -6.71 73.07 30.04
CA THR A 23 -5.70 73.77 29.24
C THR A 23 -5.48 73.10 27.89
N VAL A 24 -4.92 73.83 26.92
CA VAL A 24 -4.55 73.30 25.60
C VAL A 24 -3.57 72.13 25.73
N ALA A 25 -2.65 72.18 26.69
CA ALA A 25 -1.69 71.11 26.96
C ALA A 25 -2.41 69.82 27.37
N PHE A 26 -3.43 69.91 28.23
CA PHE A 26 -4.25 68.76 28.63
C PHE A 26 -5.01 68.16 27.45
N HIS A 27 -5.65 68.99 26.61
CA HIS A 27 -6.32 68.51 25.40
C HIS A 27 -5.37 67.80 24.43
N ARG A 28 -4.15 68.32 24.24
CA ARG A 28 -3.13 67.67 23.40
C ARG A 28 -2.72 66.31 23.99
N TRP A 29 -2.45 66.27 25.29
CA TRP A 29 -2.09 65.03 25.99
C TRP A 29 -3.18 63.95 25.88
N ILE A 30 -4.46 64.31 26.06
CA ILE A 30 -5.59 63.38 25.84
C ILE A 30 -5.58 62.87 24.41
N ASN A 31 -5.49 63.77 23.42
CA ASN A 31 -5.51 63.40 22.01
C ASN A 31 -4.38 62.44 21.64
N ASP A 32 -3.16 62.68 22.15
CA ASP A 32 -2.01 61.82 21.89
C ASP A 32 -2.14 60.45 22.60
N THR A 33 -2.72 60.44 23.80
CA THR A 33 -3.06 59.20 24.53
C THR A 33 -4.08 58.38 23.75
N VAL A 34 -5.17 58.99 23.28
CA VAL A 34 -6.21 58.32 22.49
C VAL A 34 -5.65 57.78 21.17
N LYS A 35 -4.81 58.55 20.46
CA LYS A 35 -4.13 58.07 19.24
C LYS A 35 -3.25 56.84 19.52
N SER A 36 -2.51 56.86 20.62
CA SER A 36 -1.64 55.75 21.02
C SER A 36 -2.46 54.50 21.36
N ILE A 37 -3.58 54.66 22.06
CA ILE A 37 -4.52 53.55 22.34
C ILE A 37 -5.09 53.00 21.02
N GLN A 38 -5.55 53.87 20.11
CA GLN A 38 -6.09 53.46 18.82
C GLN A 38 -5.06 52.67 18.00
N ALA A 39 -3.80 53.12 17.97
CA ALA A 39 -2.72 52.41 17.30
C ALA A 39 -2.49 51.01 17.90
N ASN A 40 -2.38 50.92 19.23
CA ASN A 40 -2.21 49.63 19.91
C ASN A 40 -3.40 48.68 19.69
N VAL A 41 -4.63 49.20 19.67
CA VAL A 41 -5.83 48.39 19.39
C VAL A 41 -5.81 47.88 17.95
N ASN A 42 -5.43 48.70 16.97
CA ASN A 42 -5.30 48.28 15.59
C ASN A 42 -4.20 47.20 15.42
N ASP A 43 -3.07 47.36 16.11
CA ASP A 43 -1.98 46.38 16.10
C ASP A 43 -2.41 45.03 16.73
N LEU A 44 -3.14 45.07 17.84
CA LEU A 44 -3.71 43.87 18.47
C LEU A 44 -4.74 43.19 17.56
N SER A 45 -5.60 43.96 16.89
CA SER A 45 -6.55 43.42 15.91
C SER A 45 -5.82 42.68 14.79
N LYS A 46 -4.76 43.29 14.25
CA LYS A 46 -3.94 42.66 13.21
C LYS A 46 -3.28 41.37 13.70
N LEU A 47 -2.72 41.38 14.92
CA LEU A 47 -2.10 40.19 15.51
C LEU A 47 -3.12 39.05 15.68
N VAL A 48 -4.36 39.37 16.08
CA VAL A 48 -5.45 38.39 16.18
C VAL A 48 -5.79 37.81 14.82
N ASP A 49 -5.88 38.64 13.78
CA ASP A 49 -6.14 38.17 12.41
C ASP A 49 -5.01 37.27 11.88
N ASP A 50 -3.75 37.67 12.11
CA ASP A 50 -2.56 36.90 11.72
C ASP A 50 -2.51 35.54 12.44
N ILE A 51 -2.87 35.49 13.73
CA ILE A 51 -2.99 34.24 14.50
C ILE A 51 -4.12 33.37 13.95
N ALA A 52 -5.30 33.94 13.71
CA ALA A 52 -6.44 33.20 13.18
C ALA A 52 -6.14 32.60 11.79
N PHE A 53 -5.46 33.37 10.93
CA PHE A 53 -4.97 32.89 9.64
C PHE A 53 -3.98 31.75 9.81
N SER A 54 -2.98 31.90 10.68
CA SER A 54 -1.96 30.89 10.93
C SER A 54 -2.54 29.59 11.48
N LEU A 55 -3.52 29.67 12.38
CA LEU A 55 -4.23 28.51 12.93
C LEU A 55 -5.05 27.79 11.85
N ARG A 56 -5.71 28.53 10.95
CA ARG A 56 -6.42 27.94 9.80
C ARG A 56 -5.46 27.19 8.89
N GLN A 57 -4.32 27.79 8.55
CA GLN A 57 -3.30 27.16 7.70
C GLN A 57 -2.72 25.90 8.37
N ALA A 58 -2.46 25.95 9.68
CA ALA A 58 -2.01 24.78 10.45
C ALA A 58 -3.06 23.66 10.43
N GLY A 59 -4.36 23.99 10.58
CA GLY A 59 -5.45 23.04 10.48
C GLY A 59 -5.50 22.33 9.12
N ILE A 60 -5.39 23.08 8.02
CA ILE A 60 -5.33 22.53 6.65
C ILE A 60 -4.13 21.58 6.51
N ALA A 61 -2.95 22.00 6.96
CA ALA A 61 -1.74 21.19 6.89
C ALA A 61 -1.87 19.86 7.66
N ILE A 62 -2.48 19.87 8.84
CA ILE A 62 -2.74 18.66 9.65
C ILE A 62 -3.67 17.70 8.90
N THR A 63 -4.75 18.21 8.31
CA THR A 63 -5.69 17.39 7.52
C THR A 63 -4.98 16.74 6.33
N THR A 64 -4.24 17.53 5.53
CA THR A 64 -3.48 17.00 4.39
C THR A 64 -2.44 15.96 4.81
N ALA A 65 -1.74 16.16 5.93
CA ALA A 65 -0.79 15.20 6.46
C ALA A 65 -1.45 13.88 6.87
N ASN A 66 -2.64 13.94 7.48
CA ASN A 66 -3.41 12.75 7.86
C ASN A 66 -3.93 11.97 6.64
N GLU A 67 -4.40 12.66 5.61
CA GLU A 67 -4.81 12.05 4.34
C GLU A 67 -3.63 11.35 3.66
N ALA A 68 -2.48 12.03 3.57
CA ALA A 68 -1.25 11.45 3.02
C ALA A 68 -0.78 10.21 3.81
N LYS A 69 -0.84 10.27 5.16
CA LYS A 69 -0.52 9.12 6.01
C LYS A 69 -1.47 7.94 5.77
N ALA A 70 -2.78 8.20 5.65
CA ALA A 70 -3.75 7.15 5.36
C ALA A 70 -3.50 6.49 4.00
N ALA A 71 -3.23 7.28 2.95
CA ALA A 71 -2.88 6.78 1.64
C ALA A 71 -1.59 5.94 1.65
N ALA A 72 -0.56 6.38 2.38
CA ALA A 72 0.68 5.65 2.54
C ALA A 72 0.49 4.29 3.25
N LEU A 73 -0.33 4.25 4.31
CA LEU A 73 -0.66 3.00 5.01
C LEU A 73 -1.44 2.04 4.11
N ALA A 74 -2.39 2.53 3.32
CA ALA A 74 -3.12 1.72 2.35
C ALA A 74 -2.19 1.13 1.27
N ALA A 75 -1.28 1.94 0.73
CA ALA A 75 -0.28 1.49 -0.24
C ALA A 75 0.68 0.45 0.35
N ALA A 76 1.15 0.66 1.59
CA ALA A 76 1.99 -0.31 2.29
C ALA A 76 1.25 -1.64 2.54
N GLY A 77 -0.02 -1.59 2.91
CA GLY A 77 -0.88 -2.77 3.07
C GLY A 77 -1.05 -3.54 1.76
N ALA A 78 -1.32 -2.84 0.66
CA ALA A 78 -1.44 -3.46 -0.67
C ALA A 78 -0.12 -4.10 -1.13
N ALA A 79 1.02 -3.44 -0.90
CA ALA A 79 2.33 -3.99 -1.23
C ALA A 79 2.66 -5.23 -0.39
N ALA A 80 2.33 -5.21 0.91
CA ALA A 80 2.51 -6.37 1.79
C ALA A 80 1.65 -7.55 1.32
N ALA A 81 0.37 -7.32 0.99
CA ALA A 81 -0.52 -8.35 0.46
C ALA A 81 0.01 -8.95 -0.86
N ALA A 82 0.48 -8.13 -1.80
CA ALA A 82 1.10 -8.60 -3.03
C ALA A 82 2.36 -9.47 -2.76
N GLY A 83 3.16 -9.09 -1.76
CA GLY A 83 4.34 -9.86 -1.34
C GLY A 83 4.02 -11.25 -0.79
N VAL A 84 2.85 -11.44 -0.17
CA VAL A 84 2.39 -12.75 0.32
C VAL A 84 2.19 -13.72 -0.85
N VAL A 85 1.57 -13.25 -1.94
CA VAL A 85 1.31 -14.08 -3.11
C VAL A 85 2.58 -14.35 -3.89
N VAL A 86 3.40 -13.33 -4.19
CA VAL A 86 4.64 -13.47 -4.98
C VAL A 86 5.61 -14.48 -4.35
N ASN A 87 5.63 -14.57 -3.02
CA ASN A 87 6.49 -15.52 -2.30
C ASN A 87 5.83 -16.88 -2.02
N SER A 88 4.62 -17.14 -2.53
CA SER A 88 3.94 -18.43 -2.30
C SER A 88 4.48 -19.54 -3.21
N TYR A 89 4.41 -20.79 -2.76
CA TYR A 89 4.90 -21.95 -3.49
C TYR A 89 4.13 -23.22 -3.12
N VAL A 90 4.18 -24.22 -4.00
CA VAL A 90 3.64 -25.56 -3.75
C VAL A 90 4.63 -26.33 -2.86
N VAL A 91 4.16 -26.85 -1.73
CA VAL A 91 5.02 -27.53 -0.74
C VAL A 91 5.51 -28.88 -1.24
N GLU A 92 4.64 -29.66 -1.88
CA GLU A 92 4.91 -31.01 -2.34
C GLU A 92 5.65 -31.03 -3.69
N THR A 93 6.49 -32.04 -3.88
CA THR A 93 7.15 -32.32 -5.16
C THR A 93 6.30 -33.26 -6.02
N GLY A 94 6.35 -33.12 -7.35
CA GLY A 94 5.66 -34.05 -8.26
C GLY A 94 4.15 -33.90 -8.30
N VAL A 95 3.63 -32.72 -7.96
CA VAL A 95 2.19 -32.42 -7.96
C VAL A 95 1.59 -32.47 -9.36
N LEU A 96 2.39 -32.23 -10.39
CA LEU A 96 1.98 -32.35 -11.78
C LEU A 96 2.49 -33.67 -12.37
N THR A 97 1.60 -34.36 -13.06
CA THR A 97 1.92 -35.52 -13.89
C THR A 97 1.17 -35.40 -15.22
N SER A 98 1.66 -36.04 -16.28
CA SER A 98 0.94 -36.07 -17.56
C SER A 98 0.91 -37.46 -18.17
N ALA A 99 -0.14 -37.72 -18.95
CA ALA A 99 -0.36 -38.98 -19.65
C ALA A 99 -1.08 -38.75 -20.98
N ILE A 100 -1.05 -39.74 -21.86
CA ILE A 100 -1.93 -39.75 -23.05
C ILE A 100 -3.37 -39.82 -22.58
N ASP A 101 -4.26 -39.04 -23.19
CA ASP A 101 -5.67 -39.05 -22.83
C ASP A 101 -6.28 -40.42 -23.18
N PRO A 102 -6.86 -41.16 -22.21
CA PRO A 102 -7.44 -42.46 -22.47
C PRO A 102 -8.69 -42.40 -23.38
N GLY A 103 -9.36 -41.25 -23.46
CA GLY A 103 -10.50 -41.01 -24.33
C GLY A 103 -10.12 -40.60 -25.75
N ASP A 104 -8.93 -40.03 -25.94
CA ASP A 104 -8.42 -39.62 -27.24
C ASP A 104 -6.88 -39.71 -27.31
N PRO A 105 -6.31 -40.73 -27.96
CA PRO A 105 -4.87 -40.95 -28.01
C PRO A 105 -4.11 -39.90 -28.84
N THR A 106 -4.79 -38.91 -29.42
CA THR A 106 -4.17 -37.75 -30.07
C THR A 106 -3.96 -36.57 -29.13
N HIS A 107 -4.53 -36.63 -27.92
CA HIS A 107 -4.41 -35.62 -26.88
C HIS A 107 -3.65 -36.16 -25.66
N ALA A 108 -3.32 -35.24 -24.75
CA ALA A 108 -2.73 -35.52 -23.46
C ALA A 108 -3.62 -34.97 -22.34
N THR A 109 -3.37 -35.50 -21.15
CA THR A 109 -3.94 -35.04 -19.88
C THR A 109 -2.81 -34.57 -18.96
N ILE A 110 -3.08 -33.53 -18.17
CA ILE A 110 -2.27 -33.18 -17.00
C ILE A 110 -3.11 -33.42 -15.76
N THR A 111 -2.59 -34.19 -14.81
CA THR A 111 -3.20 -34.38 -13.49
C THR A 111 -2.44 -33.56 -12.47
N VAL A 112 -3.19 -32.71 -11.77
CA VAL A 112 -2.75 -31.96 -10.59
C VAL A 112 -3.18 -32.76 -9.36
N ALA A 113 -2.22 -33.22 -8.55
CA ALA A 113 -2.51 -33.86 -7.28
C ALA A 113 -3.02 -32.84 -6.25
N ASN A 114 -3.72 -33.33 -5.22
CA ASN A 114 -3.96 -32.53 -4.01
C ASN A 114 -2.61 -32.06 -3.45
N HIS A 115 -2.53 -30.80 -3.07
CA HIS A 115 -1.28 -30.19 -2.61
C HIS A 115 -1.55 -29.09 -1.60
N THR A 116 -0.49 -28.62 -0.96
CA THR A 116 -0.49 -27.52 0.00
C THR A 116 0.19 -26.32 -0.63
N ARG A 117 -0.47 -25.17 -0.58
CA ARG A 117 0.14 -23.87 -0.92
C ARG A 117 0.67 -23.25 0.36
N MET A 118 1.97 -22.93 0.38
CA MET A 118 2.59 -22.11 1.42
C MET A 118 2.67 -20.66 0.91
N TYR A 119 2.22 -19.70 1.71
CA TYR A 119 2.30 -18.27 1.40
C TYR A 119 3.50 -17.59 2.05
N GLY A 120 3.82 -16.37 1.58
CA GLY A 120 4.94 -15.58 2.09
C GLY A 120 4.82 -15.19 3.58
N ASP A 121 3.62 -15.23 4.14
CA ASP A 121 3.34 -15.01 5.57
C ASP A 121 3.32 -16.32 6.40
N ALA A 122 3.79 -17.42 5.80
CA ALA A 122 3.80 -18.77 6.36
C ALA A 122 2.43 -19.41 6.60
N THR A 123 1.34 -18.80 6.09
CA THR A 123 0.05 -19.49 6.04
C THR A 123 0.09 -20.65 5.04
N GLN A 124 -0.64 -21.72 5.36
CA GLN A 124 -0.73 -22.91 4.52
C GLN A 124 -2.19 -23.23 4.24
N VAL A 125 -2.51 -23.52 2.99
CA VAL A 125 -3.85 -23.96 2.59
C VAL A 125 -3.76 -25.20 1.72
N ALA A 126 -4.68 -26.14 1.96
CA ALA A 126 -4.81 -27.34 1.14
C ALA A 126 -5.62 -27.00 -0.11
N VAL A 127 -5.15 -27.40 -1.28
CA VAL A 127 -5.78 -27.19 -2.58
C VAL A 127 -6.14 -28.56 -3.19
N THR A 128 -7.38 -28.69 -3.62
CA THR A 128 -7.89 -29.90 -4.28
C THR A 128 -7.36 -29.95 -5.71
N GLY A 129 -6.80 -31.09 -6.08
CA GLY A 129 -6.30 -31.37 -7.43
C GLY A 129 -7.42 -31.53 -8.47
N ALA A 130 -7.03 -31.60 -9.73
CA ALA A 130 -7.94 -31.84 -10.86
C ALA A 130 -7.18 -32.48 -12.03
N THR A 131 -7.92 -33.05 -12.97
CA THR A 131 -7.39 -33.51 -14.26
C THR A 131 -7.83 -32.57 -15.37
N ILE A 132 -6.90 -32.18 -16.22
CA ILE A 132 -7.07 -31.29 -17.36
C ILE A 132 -6.82 -32.10 -18.62
N SER A 133 -7.85 -32.26 -19.46
CA SER A 133 -7.84 -33.09 -20.68
C SER A 133 -7.75 -32.24 -21.96
N GLY A 134 -7.59 -32.89 -23.11
CA GLY A 134 -7.66 -32.24 -24.42
C GLY A 134 -6.43 -31.38 -24.76
N LEU A 135 -5.29 -31.65 -24.13
CA LEU A 135 -4.05 -30.91 -24.36
C LEU A 135 -3.30 -31.48 -25.56
N ALA A 136 -2.54 -30.65 -26.27
CA ALA A 136 -1.67 -31.12 -27.33
C ALA A 136 -0.52 -31.97 -26.74
N GLN A 137 -0.10 -33.01 -27.46
CA GLN A 137 1.07 -33.82 -27.11
C GLN A 137 2.38 -33.05 -27.39
N SER A 138 3.49 -33.51 -26.78
CA SER A 138 4.83 -32.92 -26.93
C SER A 138 4.88 -31.40 -26.73
N THR A 139 4.05 -30.86 -25.84
CA THR A 139 3.88 -29.42 -25.62
C THR A 139 4.13 -29.08 -24.16
N GLN A 140 4.91 -28.02 -23.91
CA GLN A 140 5.12 -27.48 -22.57
C GLN A 140 3.91 -26.63 -22.17
N TYR A 141 3.26 -26.99 -21.07
CA TYR A 141 2.18 -26.20 -20.47
C TYR A 141 2.58 -25.70 -19.09
N TYR A 142 2.03 -24.56 -18.71
CA TYR A 142 2.10 -23.98 -17.37
C TYR A 142 0.71 -24.02 -16.74
N VAL A 143 0.63 -24.60 -15.54
CA VAL A 143 -0.62 -24.79 -14.81
C VAL A 143 -0.71 -23.74 -13.71
N SER A 144 -1.82 -22.99 -13.68
CA SER A 144 -2.11 -22.01 -12.64
C SER A 144 -3.56 -22.10 -12.17
N TYR A 145 -3.90 -21.41 -11.09
CA TYR A 145 -5.28 -21.24 -10.63
C TYR A 145 -5.47 -19.85 -10.00
N LEU A 146 -6.72 -19.43 -9.83
CA LEU A 146 -7.08 -18.22 -9.09
C LEU A 146 -7.60 -18.60 -7.70
N ASP A 147 -7.08 -17.96 -6.65
CA ASP A 147 -7.57 -18.08 -5.27
C ASP A 147 -7.47 -16.72 -4.54
N PRO A 148 -8.37 -15.76 -4.83
CA PRO A 148 -8.29 -14.39 -4.32
C PRO A 148 -8.34 -14.25 -2.80
N GLU A 149 -8.98 -15.21 -2.13
CA GLU A 149 -9.17 -15.19 -0.68
C GLU A 149 -8.14 -16.07 0.05
N HIS A 150 -7.26 -16.74 -0.70
CA HIS A 150 -6.27 -17.68 -0.16
C HIS A 150 -6.90 -18.72 0.77
N LEU A 151 -8.04 -19.29 0.36
CA LEU A 151 -8.77 -20.26 1.17
C LEU A 151 -8.43 -21.71 0.79
N GLY A 152 -7.81 -21.91 -0.38
CA GLY A 152 -7.59 -23.22 -0.96
C GLY A 152 -8.90 -23.93 -1.33
N GLY A 153 -8.98 -25.23 -1.06
CA GLY A 153 -10.12 -26.07 -1.43
C GLY A 153 -10.18 -26.34 -2.93
N ALA A 154 -11.40 -26.41 -3.48
CA ALA A 154 -11.59 -26.64 -4.90
C ALA A 154 -11.38 -25.34 -5.70
N VAL A 155 -10.41 -25.36 -6.60
CA VAL A 155 -10.06 -24.24 -7.47
C VAL A 155 -10.25 -24.61 -8.94
N ALA A 156 -10.47 -23.60 -9.79
CA ALA A 156 -10.45 -23.78 -11.24
C ALA A 156 -9.01 -23.64 -11.74
N TYR A 157 -8.48 -24.71 -12.35
CA TYR A 157 -7.17 -24.68 -12.98
C TYR A 157 -7.26 -24.14 -14.40
N ASP A 158 -6.23 -23.37 -14.76
CA ASP A 158 -6.01 -22.77 -16.05
C ASP A 158 -4.66 -23.25 -16.60
N VAL A 159 -4.58 -23.40 -17.92
CA VAL A 159 -3.40 -23.92 -18.63
C VAL A 159 -3.10 -23.08 -19.85
N THR A 160 -1.83 -22.70 -19.99
CA THR A 160 -1.33 -21.90 -21.11
C THR A 160 0.06 -22.38 -21.50
N THR A 161 0.47 -22.10 -22.73
CA THR A 161 1.85 -22.30 -23.20
C THR A 161 2.74 -21.08 -22.94
N ASP A 162 2.16 -19.95 -22.54
CA ASP A 162 2.89 -18.73 -22.16
C ASP A 162 3.14 -18.68 -20.64
N GLN A 163 4.40 -18.77 -20.25
CA GLN A 163 4.79 -18.71 -18.84
C GLN A 163 4.41 -17.37 -18.18
N SER A 164 4.43 -16.28 -18.94
CA SER A 164 4.14 -14.94 -18.41
C SER A 164 2.66 -14.78 -18.03
N GLU A 165 1.75 -15.46 -18.75
CA GLU A 165 0.32 -15.51 -18.44
C GLU A 165 0.02 -16.38 -17.22
N ALA A 166 0.69 -17.53 -17.08
CA ALA A 166 0.54 -18.41 -15.92
C ALA A 166 1.26 -17.88 -14.66
N GLY A 167 2.08 -16.84 -14.82
CA GLY A 167 2.93 -16.27 -13.79
C GLY A 167 2.16 -15.87 -12.53
N GLN A 168 2.83 -16.02 -11.39
CA GLN A 168 2.30 -15.68 -10.09
C GLN A 168 2.11 -14.17 -9.95
N SER A 169 0.86 -13.72 -9.83
CA SER A 169 0.52 -12.29 -9.76
C SER A 169 -0.90 -12.09 -9.23
N GLY A 170 -1.14 -11.05 -8.43
CA GLY A 170 -2.46 -10.76 -7.87
C GLY A 170 -3.02 -11.99 -7.14
N ASP A 171 -4.12 -12.53 -7.66
CA ASP A 171 -4.82 -13.71 -7.13
C ASP A 171 -4.41 -15.03 -7.81
N ARG A 172 -3.47 -14.98 -8.76
CA ARG A 172 -3.01 -16.12 -9.56
C ARG A 172 -1.85 -16.83 -8.90
N HIS A 173 -1.98 -18.15 -8.82
CA HIS A 173 -1.02 -19.06 -8.25
C HIS A 173 -0.51 -20.03 -9.32
N LEU A 174 0.77 -19.90 -9.69
CA LEU A 174 1.43 -20.88 -10.56
C LEU A 174 1.71 -22.16 -9.77
N VAL A 175 1.29 -23.31 -10.30
CA VAL A 175 1.59 -24.64 -9.74
C VAL A 175 2.97 -25.09 -10.24
N GLY A 176 3.17 -25.05 -11.55
CA GLY A 176 4.36 -25.59 -12.22
C GLY A 176 4.24 -25.60 -13.73
N GLY A 177 5.30 -26.05 -14.39
CA GLY A 177 5.30 -26.36 -15.81
C GLY A 177 5.51 -27.85 -16.03
N TYR A 178 4.80 -28.43 -17.00
CA TYR A 178 4.92 -29.84 -17.36
C TYR A 178 4.83 -30.03 -18.87
N ALA A 179 5.72 -30.87 -19.43
CA ALA A 179 5.68 -31.26 -20.84
C ALA A 179 4.76 -32.48 -21.02
N THR A 180 3.77 -32.36 -21.90
CA THR A 180 2.91 -33.50 -22.25
C THR A 180 3.71 -34.57 -23.00
N PRO A 181 3.34 -35.87 -22.86
CA PRO A 181 4.03 -36.95 -23.54
C PRO A 181 3.94 -36.80 -25.06
N SER A 182 4.90 -37.41 -25.76
CA SER A 182 4.75 -37.74 -27.17
C SER A 182 3.89 -39.00 -27.32
N SER A 183 3.36 -39.24 -28.53
CA SER A 183 2.52 -40.41 -28.83
C SER A 183 3.20 -41.77 -28.59
N THR A 184 4.53 -41.80 -28.45
CA THR A 184 5.33 -43.02 -28.28
C THR A 184 6.06 -43.11 -26.93
N GLY A 185 5.92 -42.12 -26.04
CA GLY A 185 6.75 -42.02 -24.83
C GLY A 185 5.99 -41.65 -23.56
N THR A 186 6.65 -41.86 -22.42
CA THR A 186 6.23 -41.29 -21.13
C THR A 186 6.63 -39.80 -21.07
N GLY A 187 5.76 -38.95 -20.52
CA GLY A 187 6.01 -37.51 -20.41
C GLY A 187 7.26 -37.18 -19.58
N GLY A 188 7.92 -36.06 -19.89
CA GLY A 188 9.10 -35.60 -19.16
C GLY A 188 8.75 -35.03 -17.78
N GLY A 189 9.66 -35.16 -16.81
CA GLY A 189 9.44 -34.75 -15.42
C GLY A 189 9.14 -33.25 -15.26
N GLY A 190 8.18 -32.94 -14.39
CA GLY A 190 7.72 -31.58 -14.13
C GLY A 190 8.70 -30.75 -13.30
N GLY A 191 8.86 -29.48 -13.68
CA GLY A 191 9.55 -28.50 -12.84
C GLY A 191 8.62 -27.93 -11.78
N THR A 192 9.00 -28.01 -10.51
CA THR A 192 8.29 -27.29 -9.43
C THR A 192 8.54 -25.80 -9.57
N THR A 193 7.52 -24.99 -9.27
CA THR A 193 7.72 -23.54 -9.10
C THR A 193 8.64 -23.26 -7.92
N ARG A 194 9.60 -22.35 -8.12
CA ARG A 194 10.42 -21.80 -7.04
C ARG A 194 10.06 -20.33 -6.86
N ALA A 195 9.68 -19.96 -5.64
CA ALA A 195 9.52 -18.55 -5.31
C ALA A 195 10.88 -17.82 -5.52
N PRO A 196 10.86 -16.58 -6.02
CA PRO A 196 12.08 -15.77 -6.11
C PRO A 196 12.79 -15.68 -4.76
N GLY A 197 14.11 -15.84 -4.74
CA GLY A 197 14.91 -15.68 -3.52
C GLY A 197 14.95 -16.89 -2.58
N ILE A 198 14.28 -18.01 -2.87
CA ILE A 198 14.53 -19.27 -2.14
C ILE A 198 15.75 -19.97 -2.76
N PRO A 199 16.85 -20.17 -2.01
CA PRO A 199 18.06 -20.80 -2.53
C PRO A 199 17.80 -22.19 -3.12
N SER A 200 18.60 -22.59 -4.12
CA SER A 200 18.57 -23.93 -4.73
C SER A 200 18.52 -25.06 -3.69
N TRP A 201 19.41 -24.99 -2.71
CA TRP A 201 19.62 -26.02 -1.67
C TRP A 201 18.45 -26.26 -0.70
N LYS A 202 17.45 -25.37 -0.64
CA LYS A 202 16.29 -25.56 0.27
C LYS A 202 15.23 -26.51 -0.28
N PHE A 203 15.28 -26.80 -1.57
CA PHE A 203 14.52 -27.91 -2.12
C PHE A 203 15.52 -29.05 -2.27
N PRO A 204 15.14 -30.30 -1.96
CA PRO A 204 15.98 -31.43 -2.32
C PRO A 204 16.31 -31.28 -3.80
N ASP A 205 17.60 -31.24 -4.13
CA ASP A 205 18.04 -31.23 -5.52
C ASP A 205 17.44 -32.49 -6.15
N ASN A 206 16.32 -32.35 -6.83
CA ASN A 206 15.74 -33.41 -7.63
C ASN A 206 16.75 -33.59 -8.77
N VAL A 207 17.65 -34.56 -8.55
CA VAL A 207 18.30 -35.45 -9.51
C VAL A 207 18.47 -34.79 -10.88
N ASN A 208 19.72 -34.55 -11.28
CA ASN A 208 20.05 -34.34 -12.69
C ASN A 208 19.42 -35.48 -13.51
N ILE A 209 18.28 -35.24 -14.15
CA ILE A 209 17.72 -36.12 -15.16
C ILE A 209 18.29 -35.59 -16.47
N GLU A 210 19.47 -36.12 -16.82
CA GLU A 210 19.87 -36.25 -18.23
C GLU A 210 18.93 -37.22 -18.96
#